data_AF-K9VUS2-F1
#
_entry.id   AF-K9VUS2-F1
#
_cell.length_a   1.000
_cell.length_b   1.000
_cell.length_c   1.000
_cell.angle_alpha   90.00
_cell.angle_beta   90.00
_cell.angle_gamma   90.00
#
_symmetry.space_group_name_H-M   'P 1'
#
loop_
_entity.id
_entity.type
_entity.pdbx_description
1 polymer ?
#
loop_
_entity_poly.entity_id
_entity_poly.type
_entity_poly.pdbx_seq_one_letter_code
_entity_poly.pdbx_strand_id
1 'polypeptide(L)'
;MDEKELPEAPPQNLFEFWQKFLGQLGSKSPSYIPMSYTVITRVIAPYLGGPVPQKERATEKERAKALSFLKQRPISDLKIVLQNAEHFFDEQGWKEANKRKQFKFHLNNMVKFAVSRKWFQSDPENLELIYCLKEAPGGRKREDMKDFHAGLRTSSETVFLGCLDTDFVSIPKDQVGKIWLNWRFVLSPVGLSMLQVAFAQVEPNWYLANPEFDREIMEFAEFMEKKLRVKHPTVEADVQHVCRLLGWMFRKKKEELLLAEVRLAKVVPFTQMKFKLTECLEEGNLHAHKVRMYKEGVAQETSEDLGKEAANLIEEYVEWGNVSHASVVQNYNAIINLAKFTYYRQVSSEDLKSRDTFDKIPLINVLKACRRVHERETRKQAKTTSEKRSLVVPYPQIIEVLEKTRFEATLEVKHYQRSNRYRGGRPQIDKIPRMDTGIARSFQRFIIIALMVSCPPRRAKEYYEAEIGKSLVKGGFQDGSFVSLEKMKNPNEAQYYLWPEDYKTMGTYGELAIPLNNITFPDGTRFYDYLEMWINKWRQVLAKEPKHNFLFLQDKNGKLLNSSSFGKKVKHIFWRFAGVSMSPHKLRHSFETYSQEIGLSDAEKQASVLAMGHSSGASHFGTYIKLKVDR
;
A
#
# COMPACT_ATOMS: atom_id res chain seq x y z
N MET A 1 27.16 -33.40 12.95
CA MET A 1 25.71 -33.65 13.06
C MET A 1 25.37 -33.43 14.51
N ASP A 2 24.82 -32.27 14.83
CA ASP A 2 24.54 -31.89 16.22
C ASP A 2 23.40 -32.75 16.78
N GLU A 3 23.61 -33.26 17.99
CA GLU A 3 22.60 -33.93 18.79
C GLU A 3 21.33 -33.06 18.82
N LYS A 4 20.25 -33.58 18.25
CA LYS A 4 18.93 -32.94 18.37
C LYS A 4 18.54 -32.98 19.85
N GLU A 5 18.64 -31.84 20.53
CA GLU A 5 18.12 -31.65 21.88
C GLU A 5 16.67 -32.18 21.94
N LEU A 6 16.46 -33.19 22.79
CA LEU A 6 15.13 -33.72 23.08
C LEU A 6 14.21 -32.58 23.56
N PRO A 7 12.91 -32.61 23.19
CA PRO A 7 11.97 -31.58 23.61
C PRO A 7 11.91 -31.50 25.14
N GLU A 8 12.24 -30.33 25.66
CA GLU A 8 12.22 -30.04 27.10
C GLU A 8 10.79 -30.22 27.66
N ALA A 9 10.66 -31.06 28.69
CA ALA A 9 9.36 -31.34 29.32
C ALA A 9 8.67 -30.05 29.80
N PRO A 10 7.33 -29.96 29.66
CA PRO A 10 6.58 -28.79 30.09
C PRO A 10 6.68 -28.58 31.60
N PRO A 11 6.74 -27.33 32.09
CA PRO A 11 6.71 -27.03 33.51
C PRO A 11 5.37 -27.44 34.11
N GLN A 12 5.39 -28.01 35.30
CA GLN A 12 4.16 -28.49 35.96
C GLN A 12 3.29 -27.33 36.47
N ASN A 13 3.91 -26.19 36.77
CA ASN A 13 3.25 -25.02 37.36
C ASN A 13 3.91 -23.70 36.92
N LEU A 14 3.25 -22.57 37.23
CA LEU A 14 3.77 -21.24 36.87
C LEU A 14 5.11 -20.89 37.52
N PHE A 15 5.44 -21.48 38.68
CA PHE A 15 6.72 -21.25 39.35
C PHE A 15 7.87 -21.91 38.59
N GLU A 16 7.75 -23.19 38.23
CA GLU A 16 8.74 -23.90 37.40
C GLU A 16 8.92 -23.24 36.03
N PHE A 17 7.80 -22.82 35.42
CA PHE A 17 7.83 -22.04 34.18
C PHE A 17 8.70 -20.79 34.33
N TRP A 18 8.47 -20.03 35.39
CA TRP A 18 9.21 -18.81 35.63
C TRP A 18 10.70 -19.07 35.91
N GLN A 19 11.05 -20.13 36.64
CA GLN A 19 12.45 -20.50 36.84
C GLN A 19 13.15 -20.81 35.50
N LYS A 20 12.50 -21.57 34.62
CA LYS A 20 13.02 -21.85 33.27
C LYS A 20 13.12 -20.58 32.42
N PHE A 21 12.13 -19.69 32.51
CA PHE A 21 12.17 -18.39 31.83
C PHE A 21 13.33 -17.51 32.33
N LEU A 22 13.60 -17.49 33.64
CA LEU A 22 14.74 -16.79 34.22
C LEU A 22 16.07 -17.38 33.77
N GLY A 23 16.19 -18.71 33.69
CA GLY A 23 17.40 -19.37 33.18
C GLY A 23 17.73 -18.90 31.75
N GLN A 24 16.72 -18.75 30.90
CA GLN A 24 16.92 -18.23 29.55
C GLN A 24 17.22 -16.72 29.54
N LEU A 25 16.59 -15.92 30.39
CA LEU A 25 16.84 -14.48 30.46
C LEU A 25 18.22 -14.15 31.06
N GLY A 26 18.69 -14.91 32.04
CA GLY A 26 19.97 -14.68 32.71
C GLY A 26 21.16 -14.75 31.74
N SER A 27 21.07 -15.57 30.70
CA SER A 27 22.11 -15.67 29.66
C SER A 27 22.05 -14.56 28.60
N LYS A 28 20.91 -13.88 28.43
CA LYS A 28 20.69 -12.93 27.31
C LYS A 28 20.46 -11.48 27.72
N SER A 29 19.81 -11.23 28.86
CA SER A 29 19.37 -9.90 29.27
C SER A 29 19.11 -9.81 30.79
N PRO A 30 20.15 -9.67 31.63
CA PRO A 30 20.03 -9.62 33.09
C PRO A 30 19.10 -8.51 33.62
N SER A 31 18.98 -7.40 32.88
CA SER A 31 18.10 -6.27 33.23
C SER A 31 16.60 -6.62 33.21
N TYR A 32 16.20 -7.73 32.57
CA TYR A 32 14.81 -8.17 32.51
C TYR A 32 14.36 -8.91 33.77
N ILE A 33 15.30 -9.43 34.57
CA ILE A 33 15.01 -10.24 35.74
C ILE A 33 14.15 -9.45 36.76
N PRO A 34 14.53 -8.24 37.21
CA PRO A 34 13.73 -7.47 38.18
C PRO A 34 12.31 -7.17 37.69
N MET A 35 12.13 -6.95 36.39
CA MET A 35 10.82 -6.64 35.82
C MET A 35 9.92 -7.89 35.76
N SER A 36 10.48 -9.07 35.49
CA SER A 36 9.73 -10.33 35.56
C SER A 36 9.17 -10.60 36.96
N TYR A 37 9.97 -10.34 38.02
CA TYR A 37 9.51 -10.39 39.40
C TYR A 37 8.37 -9.41 39.67
N THR A 38 8.47 -8.20 39.12
CA THR A 38 7.45 -7.17 39.26
C THR A 38 6.14 -7.58 38.59
N VAL A 39 6.19 -8.14 37.38
CA VAL A 39 5.00 -8.64 36.67
C VAL A 39 4.35 -9.80 37.42
N ILE A 40 5.14 -10.74 37.97
CA ILE A 40 4.60 -11.84 38.77
C ILE A 40 3.88 -11.32 40.01
N THR A 41 4.54 -10.46 40.77
CA THR A 41 4.04 -10.02 42.09
C THR A 41 2.92 -9.01 41.99
N ARG A 42 2.86 -8.21 40.91
CA ARG A 42 1.87 -7.13 40.77
C ARG A 42 0.76 -7.42 39.77
N VAL A 43 0.96 -8.37 38.86
CA VAL A 43 -0.02 -8.67 37.80
C VAL A 43 -0.48 -10.11 37.91
N ILE A 44 0.42 -11.09 37.72
CA ILE A 44 0.04 -12.50 37.61
C ILE A 44 -0.57 -13.04 38.91
N ALA A 45 0.14 -12.92 40.03
CA ALA A 45 -0.36 -13.44 41.30
C ALA A 45 -1.64 -12.73 41.77
N PRO A 46 -1.72 -11.39 41.81
CA PRO A 46 -2.95 -10.67 42.17
C PRO A 46 -4.15 -11.01 41.28
N TYR A 47 -3.96 -11.06 39.96
CA TYR A 47 -5.04 -11.38 39.02
C TYR A 47 -5.65 -12.76 39.28
N LEU A 48 -4.81 -13.74 39.64
CA LEU A 48 -5.23 -15.11 39.93
C LEU A 48 -5.76 -15.29 41.36
N GLY A 49 -5.99 -14.22 42.12
CA GLY A 49 -6.47 -14.26 43.50
C GLY A 49 -5.38 -14.50 44.56
N GLY A 50 -4.11 -14.33 44.17
CA GLY A 50 -2.95 -14.46 45.04
C GLY A 50 -2.64 -13.19 45.85
N PRO A 51 -1.51 -13.19 46.59
CA PRO A 51 -1.14 -12.07 47.46
C PRO A 51 -0.85 -10.78 46.68
N VAL A 52 -1.42 -9.66 47.14
CA VAL A 52 -1.20 -8.32 46.59
C VAL A 52 -0.16 -7.57 47.43
N PRO A 53 0.88 -6.97 46.82
CA PRO A 53 1.87 -6.21 47.57
C PRO A 53 1.27 -4.90 48.11
N GLN A 54 1.61 -4.57 49.35
CA GLN A 54 1.06 -3.38 50.03
C GLN A 54 1.69 -2.06 49.55
N LYS A 55 2.89 -2.12 48.98
CA LYS A 55 3.66 -0.95 48.53
C LYS A 55 4.04 -1.08 47.05
N GLU A 56 4.50 0.02 46.46
CA GLU A 56 4.93 0.05 45.05
C GLU A 56 6.08 -0.93 44.76
N ARG A 57 6.94 -1.20 45.75
CA ARG A 57 7.96 -2.24 45.70
C ARG A 57 7.59 -3.39 46.63
N ALA A 58 7.41 -4.58 46.06
CA ALA A 58 7.16 -5.79 46.83
C ALA A 58 8.40 -6.14 47.68
N THR A 59 8.16 -6.35 48.97
CA THR A 59 9.14 -6.85 49.94
C THR A 59 9.53 -8.29 49.62
N GLU A 60 10.68 -8.75 50.13
CA GLU A 60 11.14 -10.12 49.92
C GLU A 60 10.14 -11.17 50.43
N LYS A 61 9.49 -10.90 51.56
CA LYS A 61 8.42 -11.74 52.11
C LYS A 61 7.20 -11.82 51.18
N GLU A 62 6.78 -10.71 50.58
CA GLU A 62 5.68 -10.69 49.61
C GLU A 62 6.06 -11.42 48.31
N ARG A 63 7.31 -11.26 47.84
CA ARG A 63 7.83 -12.01 46.69
C ARG A 63 7.81 -13.51 46.95
N ALA A 64 8.31 -13.95 48.10
CA ALA A 64 8.31 -15.36 48.48
C ALA A 64 6.88 -15.93 48.54
N LYS A 65 5.91 -15.18 49.10
CA LYS A 65 4.50 -15.57 49.11
C LYS A 65 3.91 -15.71 47.70
N ALA A 66 4.15 -14.73 46.82
CA ALA A 66 3.67 -14.79 45.43
C ALA A 66 4.27 -15.98 44.68
N LEU A 67 5.57 -16.26 44.84
CA LEU A 67 6.22 -17.41 44.22
C LEU A 67 5.71 -18.75 44.75
N SER A 68 5.45 -18.84 46.06
CA SER A 68 4.81 -20.02 46.66
C SER A 68 3.40 -20.25 46.12
N PHE A 69 2.63 -19.18 45.90
CA PHE A 69 1.30 -19.26 45.30
C PHE A 69 1.35 -19.78 43.85
N LEU A 70 2.33 -19.36 43.05
CA LEU A 70 2.49 -19.83 41.67
C LEU A 70 2.78 -21.33 41.54
N LYS A 71 3.29 -22.00 42.58
CA LYS A 71 3.48 -23.47 42.58
C LYS A 71 2.16 -24.24 42.47
N GLN A 72 1.05 -23.61 42.87
CA GLN A 72 -0.28 -24.21 42.89
C GLN A 72 -1.10 -23.90 41.63
N ARG A 73 -0.54 -23.12 40.70
CA ARG A 73 -1.26 -22.63 39.52
C ARG A 73 -0.74 -23.30 38.25
N PRO A 74 -1.63 -23.85 37.39
CA PRO A 74 -1.21 -24.46 36.14
C PRO A 74 -0.65 -23.42 35.16
N ILE A 75 0.18 -23.87 34.22
CA ILE A 75 0.82 -22.96 33.25
C ILE A 75 -0.20 -22.24 32.35
N SER A 76 -1.36 -22.86 32.10
CA SER A 76 -2.44 -22.36 31.25
C SER A 76 -2.99 -21.02 31.72
N ASP A 77 -2.95 -20.75 33.02
CA ASP A 77 -3.38 -19.48 33.62
C ASP A 77 -2.65 -18.25 33.06
N LEU A 78 -1.43 -18.42 32.54
CA LEU A 78 -0.66 -17.32 31.96
C LEU A 78 -1.38 -16.68 30.76
N LYS A 79 -2.13 -17.48 29.97
CA LYS A 79 -2.94 -16.96 28.86
C LYS A 79 -4.12 -16.13 29.37
N ILE A 80 -4.79 -16.63 30.41
CA ILE A 80 -5.95 -15.96 31.02
C ILE A 80 -5.53 -14.59 31.56
N VAL A 81 -4.37 -14.52 32.23
CA VAL A 81 -3.83 -13.24 32.73
C VAL A 81 -3.53 -12.27 31.58
N LEU A 82 -2.95 -12.73 30.48
CA LEU A 82 -2.63 -11.86 29.34
C LEU A 82 -3.89 -11.31 28.66
N GLN A 83 -4.92 -12.15 28.46
CA GLN A 83 -6.19 -11.76 27.83
C GLN A 83 -6.92 -10.69 28.66
N ASN A 84 -6.84 -10.78 29.98
CA ASN A 84 -7.58 -9.90 30.89
C ASN A 84 -6.71 -8.82 31.54
N ALA A 85 -5.46 -8.67 31.11
CA ALA A 85 -4.51 -7.73 31.71
C ALA A 85 -5.01 -6.28 31.71
N GLU A 86 -5.68 -5.82 30.64
CA GLU A 86 -6.19 -4.45 30.58
C GLU A 86 -7.32 -4.19 31.56
N HIS A 87 -8.26 -5.14 31.68
CA HIS A 87 -9.35 -5.06 32.66
C HIS A 87 -8.78 -4.99 34.08
N PHE A 88 -7.82 -5.87 34.37
CA PHE A 88 -7.13 -5.85 35.65
C PHE A 88 -6.42 -4.51 35.91
N PHE A 89 -5.75 -3.92 34.91
CA PHE A 89 -5.11 -2.61 35.07
C PHE A 89 -6.13 -1.49 35.33
N ASP A 90 -7.31 -1.57 34.74
CA ASP A 90 -8.40 -0.62 34.97
C ASP A 90 -8.97 -0.75 36.40
N GLU A 91 -9.22 -1.98 36.87
CA GLU A 91 -9.69 -2.26 38.23
C GLU A 91 -8.69 -1.81 39.30
N GLN A 92 -7.40 -1.97 39.04
CA GLN A 92 -6.34 -1.51 39.94
C GLN A 92 -6.10 0.02 39.86
N GLY A 93 -6.82 0.74 39.00
CA GLY A 93 -6.73 2.18 38.86
C GLY A 93 -5.40 2.65 38.25
N TRP A 94 -4.71 1.83 37.46
CA TRP A 94 -3.41 2.17 36.88
C TRP A 94 -3.58 3.11 35.68
N LYS A 95 -3.49 4.42 35.93
CA LYS A 95 -3.67 5.48 34.91
C LYS A 95 -2.45 5.72 34.02
N GLU A 96 -1.26 5.32 34.45
CA GLU A 96 -0.02 5.57 33.70
C GLU A 96 0.13 4.60 32.51
N ALA A 97 -0.07 5.13 31.29
CA ALA A 97 0.02 4.36 30.05
C ALA A 97 1.38 3.65 29.87
N ASN A 98 2.48 4.24 30.34
CA ASN A 98 3.82 3.66 30.19
C ASN A 98 4.01 2.41 31.06
N LYS A 99 3.52 2.41 32.31
CA LYS A 99 3.61 1.25 33.22
C LYS A 99 2.77 0.08 32.70
N ARG A 100 1.55 0.34 32.22
CA ARG A 100 0.68 -0.68 31.59
C ARG A 100 1.35 -1.33 30.39
N LYS A 101 1.89 -0.50 29.48
CA LYS A 101 2.62 -0.98 28.31
C LYS A 101 3.82 -1.85 28.69
N GLN A 102 4.58 -1.43 29.71
CA GLN A 102 5.73 -2.19 30.19
C GLN A 102 5.31 -3.56 30.75
N PHE A 103 4.33 -3.61 31.66
CA PHE A 103 3.88 -4.88 32.24
C PHE A 103 3.29 -5.82 31.19
N LYS A 104 2.46 -5.31 30.28
CA LYS A 104 1.89 -6.09 29.17
C LYS A 104 2.97 -6.63 28.24
N PHE A 105 4.00 -5.83 27.95
CA PHE A 105 5.14 -6.27 27.14
C PHE A 105 5.86 -7.46 27.77
N HIS A 106 6.15 -7.40 29.06
CA HIS A 106 6.83 -8.51 29.76
C HIS A 106 5.94 -9.75 29.90
N LEU A 107 4.64 -9.59 30.19
CA LEU A 107 3.69 -10.69 30.23
C LEU A 107 3.56 -11.38 28.88
N ASN A 108 3.49 -10.61 27.79
CA ASN A 108 3.47 -11.14 26.42
C ASN A 108 4.75 -11.92 26.09
N ASN A 109 5.93 -11.45 26.53
CA ASN A 109 7.17 -12.19 26.34
C ASN A 109 7.19 -13.52 27.11
N MET A 110 6.61 -13.58 28.30
CA MET A 110 6.44 -14.83 29.06
C MET A 110 5.53 -15.81 28.29
N VAL A 111 4.38 -15.35 27.79
CA VAL A 111 3.48 -16.19 26.98
C VAL A 111 4.16 -16.68 25.70
N LYS A 112 4.85 -15.80 24.97
CA LYS A 112 5.60 -16.17 23.76
C LYS A 112 6.66 -17.22 24.03
N PHE A 113 7.36 -17.12 25.16
CA PHE A 113 8.32 -18.13 25.58
C PHE A 113 7.65 -19.50 25.76
N ALA A 114 6.55 -19.57 26.52
CA ALA A 114 5.79 -20.80 26.70
C ALA A 114 5.25 -21.38 25.37
N VAL A 115 4.75 -20.54 24.46
CA VAL A 115 4.29 -20.95 23.12
C VAL A 115 5.43 -21.53 22.29
N SER A 116 6.60 -20.86 22.27
CA SER A 116 7.76 -21.31 21.48
C SER A 116 8.29 -22.69 21.88
N ARG A 117 8.05 -23.07 23.15
CA ARG A 117 8.42 -24.38 23.72
C ARG A 117 7.29 -25.41 23.66
N LYS A 118 6.14 -25.04 23.08
CA LYS A 118 4.93 -25.89 23.00
C LYS A 118 4.43 -26.38 24.36
N TRP A 119 4.56 -25.57 25.40
CA TRP A 119 4.18 -25.95 26.77
C TRP A 119 2.69 -25.77 27.09
N PHE A 120 1.96 -25.04 26.25
CA PHE A 120 0.51 -25.04 26.31
C PHE A 120 0.00 -26.30 25.62
N GLN A 121 -0.46 -27.27 26.38
CA GLN A 121 -1.22 -28.39 25.82
C GLN A 121 -2.46 -27.83 25.12
N SER A 122 -2.74 -28.32 23.92
CA SER A 122 -3.98 -28.07 23.20
C SER A 122 -5.11 -28.79 23.94
N ASP A 123 -5.69 -28.12 24.93
CA ASP A 123 -6.85 -28.60 25.66
C ASP A 123 -8.09 -28.46 24.76
N PRO A 124 -8.72 -29.56 24.30
CA PRO A 124 -9.82 -29.49 23.34
C PRO A 124 -11.09 -28.85 23.91
N GLU A 125 -11.29 -28.88 25.23
CA GLU A 125 -12.56 -28.53 25.88
C GLU A 125 -12.71 -27.04 26.23
N ASN A 126 -11.66 -26.23 26.17
CA ASN A 126 -11.70 -24.81 26.55
C ASN A 126 -12.00 -23.83 25.39
N LEU A 127 -12.42 -24.32 24.23
CA LEU A 127 -12.79 -23.50 23.07
C LEU A 127 -14.21 -22.90 23.18
N GLU A 128 -15.07 -23.38 24.08
CA GLU A 128 -16.46 -22.91 24.21
C GLU A 128 -16.65 -21.67 25.11
N LEU A 129 -15.68 -21.30 25.95
CA LEU A 129 -15.86 -20.25 26.99
C LEU A 129 -15.32 -18.85 26.62
N ILE A 130 -15.09 -18.57 25.33
CA ILE A 130 -14.79 -17.21 24.83
C ILE A 130 -15.99 -16.70 24.01
N TYR A 131 -17.11 -16.46 24.68
CA TYR A 131 -18.17 -15.61 24.14
C TYR A 131 -18.73 -14.71 25.24
N CYS A 132 -18.16 -13.51 25.36
CA CYS A 132 -18.80 -12.36 25.98
C CYS A 132 -18.52 -11.10 25.15
N LEU A 133 -19.60 -10.67 24.48
CA LEU A 133 -19.96 -9.36 23.94
C LEU A 133 -18.99 -8.18 24.18
N LYS A 134 -18.55 -7.56 23.07
CA LYS A 134 -18.50 -6.09 22.95
C LYS A 134 -19.07 -5.68 21.60
N GLU A 135 -20.22 -5.01 21.63
CA GLU A 135 -20.73 -4.21 20.53
C GLU A 135 -19.70 -3.12 20.19
N ALA A 136 -19.38 -2.96 18.90
CA ALA A 136 -18.59 -1.82 18.45
C ALA A 136 -19.51 -0.58 18.39
N PRO A 137 -19.15 0.56 19.01
CA PRO A 137 -19.98 1.75 18.96
C PRO A 137 -20.00 2.33 17.54
N GLY A 138 -21.20 2.73 17.11
CA GLY A 138 -21.53 3.19 15.76
C GLY A 138 -20.64 4.29 15.19
N GLY A 139 -20.60 4.33 13.87
CA GLY A 139 -19.78 5.24 13.07
C GLY A 139 -19.99 6.72 13.39
N ARG A 140 -18.89 7.47 13.46
CA ARG A 140 -18.92 8.94 13.49
C ARG A 140 -19.15 9.52 12.10
N LYS A 141 -19.93 10.60 12.04
CA LYS A 141 -20.22 11.39 10.84
C LYS A 141 -19.00 12.19 10.39
N ARG A 142 -18.96 12.47 9.09
CA ARG A 142 -17.85 13.05 8.30
C ARG A 142 -17.47 14.50 8.67
N GLU A 143 -18.17 15.13 9.59
CA GLU A 143 -18.02 16.55 9.93
C GLU A 143 -16.90 16.79 10.98
N ASP A 144 -16.57 15.78 11.78
CA ASP A 144 -15.56 15.87 12.86
C ASP A 144 -14.09 15.83 12.36
N MET A 145 -13.85 15.68 11.05
CA MET A 145 -12.50 15.54 10.48
C MET A 145 -11.82 16.86 10.06
N LYS A 146 -12.49 18.01 10.17
CA LYS A 146 -11.94 19.28 9.66
C LYS A 146 -10.80 19.86 10.53
N ASP A 147 -10.77 19.55 11.82
CA ASP A 147 -9.80 20.18 12.74
C ASP A 147 -8.48 19.41 12.91
N PHE A 148 -8.40 18.17 12.40
CA PHE A 148 -7.22 17.31 12.61
C PHE A 148 -6.05 17.58 11.63
N HIS A 149 -6.27 18.37 10.56
CA HIS A 149 -5.27 18.58 9.52
C HIS A 149 -4.24 19.70 9.81
N ALA A 150 -4.35 20.41 10.93
CA ALA A 150 -3.48 21.55 11.23
C ALA A 150 -2.14 21.20 11.90
N GLY A 151 -1.89 19.96 12.31
CA GLY A 151 -0.64 19.62 12.99
C GLY A 151 -0.23 18.18 12.78
N LEU A 152 0.71 17.95 11.86
CA LEU A 152 1.74 16.90 11.93
C LEU A 152 2.61 16.95 10.67
N ARG A 153 3.78 17.59 10.79
CA ARG A 153 4.92 17.36 9.90
C ARG A 153 6.06 16.72 10.70
N THR A 154 6.80 15.87 10.01
CA THR A 154 8.15 15.33 10.28
C THR A 154 8.24 13.92 10.89
N SER A 155 8.47 12.93 10.03
CA SER A 155 9.76 12.25 9.89
C SER A 155 9.64 11.19 8.78
N SER A 156 10.70 11.02 8.02
CA SER A 156 10.79 10.07 6.92
C SER A 156 10.93 8.66 7.47
N GLU A 157 9.89 7.84 7.38
CA GLU A 157 9.93 6.37 7.19
C GLU A 157 8.53 5.77 7.43
N THR A 158 7.68 5.76 6.41
CA THR A 158 6.48 4.91 6.37
C THR A 158 5.94 4.88 4.94
N VAL A 159 5.82 3.68 4.36
CA VAL A 159 5.05 3.46 3.14
C VAL A 159 3.64 3.12 3.62
N PHE A 160 2.71 4.05 3.48
CA PHE A 160 1.29 3.82 3.79
C PHE A 160 0.59 3.22 2.56
N LEU A 161 0.13 1.97 2.69
CA LEU A 161 -1.06 1.49 1.98
C LEU A 161 -2.24 1.77 2.90
N GLY A 162 -3.22 2.51 2.42
CA GLY A 162 -4.26 3.12 3.25
C GLY A 162 -5.16 2.10 3.96
N CYS A 163 -5.25 2.24 5.29
CA CYS A 163 -6.44 2.33 6.14
C CYS A 163 -5.95 2.66 7.58
N LEU A 164 -6.52 3.68 8.23
CA LEU A 164 -6.37 4.03 9.66
C LEU A 164 -7.65 3.54 10.37
N ASP A 165 -7.74 3.00 11.58
CA ASP A 165 -6.86 2.70 12.74
C ASP A 165 -7.23 1.25 13.21
N THR A 166 -6.42 0.41 13.88
CA THR A 166 -5.63 0.51 15.12
C THR A 166 -4.59 -0.64 15.17
N ASP A 167 -3.55 -0.46 15.99
CA ASP A 167 -2.51 -1.43 16.43
C ASP A 167 -1.64 -2.16 15.37
N PHE A 168 -0.53 -1.52 14.98
CA PHE A 168 0.56 -2.19 14.27
C PHE A 168 1.45 -3.01 15.21
N VAL A 169 1.52 -4.32 14.98
CA VAL A 169 2.64 -5.16 15.42
C VAL A 169 3.78 -4.99 14.42
N SER A 170 4.90 -4.40 14.84
CA SER A 170 6.13 -4.36 14.04
C SER A 170 6.86 -5.69 14.12
N ILE A 171 7.11 -6.35 12.99
CA ILE A 171 7.97 -7.55 12.91
C ILE A 171 9.38 -7.11 12.48
N PRO A 172 10.44 -7.39 13.26
CA PRO A 172 11.83 -7.14 12.87
C PRO A 172 12.24 -7.93 11.61
N LYS A 173 13.00 -7.28 10.71
CA LYS A 173 13.43 -7.83 9.40
C LYS A 173 14.25 -9.13 9.48
N ASP A 174 14.89 -9.39 10.61
CA ASP A 174 15.70 -10.57 10.88
C ASP A 174 14.88 -11.82 11.22
N GLN A 175 13.59 -11.68 11.55
CA GLN A 175 12.69 -12.82 11.77
C GLN A 175 11.96 -13.29 10.50
N VAL A 176 11.85 -12.45 9.47
CA VAL A 176 11.22 -12.82 8.19
C VAL A 176 12.02 -13.92 7.48
N GLY A 177 13.35 -13.93 7.63
CA GLY A 177 14.24 -14.91 7.01
C GLY A 177 14.26 -16.29 7.68
N LYS A 178 14.02 -16.38 8.99
CA LYS A 178 14.11 -17.65 9.75
C LYS A 178 12.81 -18.45 9.76
N ILE A 179 11.66 -17.78 9.63
CA ILE A 179 10.36 -18.44 9.45
C ILE A 179 10.25 -19.04 8.03
N TRP A 180 10.98 -18.47 7.06
CA TRP A 180 10.95 -18.85 5.64
C TRP A 180 11.60 -20.21 5.30
N LEU A 181 12.53 -20.70 6.12
CA LEU A 181 13.35 -21.87 5.79
C LEU A 181 12.72 -23.22 6.17
N ASN A 182 11.83 -23.27 7.17
CA ASN A 182 11.24 -24.53 7.65
C ASN A 182 9.94 -24.93 6.96
N TRP A 183 9.31 -24.04 6.17
CA TRP A 183 7.98 -24.25 5.60
C TRP A 183 7.99 -24.53 4.09
N ARG A 184 9.19 -24.65 3.50
CA ARG A 184 9.40 -24.83 2.05
C ARG A 184 9.16 -26.25 1.52
N PHE A 185 8.99 -27.25 2.39
CA PHE A 185 9.07 -28.66 1.99
C PHE A 185 7.76 -29.48 2.03
N VAL A 186 6.62 -28.94 2.49
CA VAL A 186 5.39 -29.76 2.63
C VAL A 186 4.10 -29.12 2.08
N LEU A 187 4.07 -27.83 1.72
CA LEU A 187 2.83 -27.17 1.25
C LEU A 187 3.10 -26.27 0.04
N SER A 188 2.18 -26.22 -0.92
CA SER A 188 2.28 -25.28 -2.04
C SER A 188 2.19 -23.83 -1.51
N PRO A 189 2.81 -22.83 -2.19
CA PRO A 189 2.78 -21.43 -1.78
C PRO A 189 1.37 -20.85 -1.56
N VAL A 190 0.36 -21.52 -2.11
CA VAL A 190 -1.07 -21.22 -2.09
C VAL A 190 -1.68 -21.37 -0.70
N GLY A 191 -1.33 -22.40 0.08
CA GLY A 191 -2.01 -22.66 1.37
C GLY A 191 -1.69 -21.66 2.48
N LEU A 192 -0.62 -20.88 2.35
CA LEU A 192 0.06 -20.28 3.49
C LEU A 192 -0.07 -18.76 3.56
N SER A 193 -0.06 -18.09 2.41
CA SER A 193 -0.35 -16.65 2.32
C SER A 193 -1.85 -16.36 2.32
N MET A 194 -2.67 -17.26 1.76
CA MET A 194 -4.11 -17.04 1.57
C MET A 194 -4.90 -17.04 2.88
N LEU A 195 -4.51 -17.85 3.86
CA LEU A 195 -5.18 -17.91 5.16
C LEU A 195 -4.88 -16.66 5.98
N GLN A 196 -3.63 -16.17 6.01
CA GLN A 196 -3.21 -15.07 6.89
C GLN A 196 -3.86 -13.70 6.58
N VAL A 197 -4.25 -13.39 5.35
CA VAL A 197 -4.69 -12.01 4.99
C VAL A 197 -6.21 -11.83 4.96
N ALA A 198 -6.98 -12.86 4.59
CA ALA A 198 -8.45 -12.77 4.58
C ALA A 198 -9.05 -12.80 5.99
N PHE A 199 -8.33 -13.38 6.94
CA PHE A 199 -8.79 -13.62 8.31
C PHE A 199 -7.88 -12.99 9.38
N ALA A 200 -6.92 -12.12 9.03
CA ALA A 200 -6.16 -11.32 10.03
C ALA A 200 -7.05 -10.41 10.90
N GLN A 201 -8.31 -10.19 10.51
CA GLN A 201 -9.32 -9.47 11.31
C GLN A 201 -10.17 -10.40 12.19
N VAL A 202 -9.75 -11.65 12.32
CA VAL A 202 -10.44 -12.76 12.97
C VAL A 202 -9.39 -13.59 13.71
N GLU A 203 -9.68 -14.06 14.93
CA GLU A 203 -8.67 -14.77 15.71
C GLU A 203 -8.15 -16.06 15.03
N PRO A 204 -6.87 -16.46 15.24
CA PRO A 204 -6.20 -17.57 14.54
C PRO A 204 -6.81 -18.97 14.72
N ASN A 205 -7.87 -19.13 15.53
CA ASN A 205 -8.43 -20.43 15.89
C ASN A 205 -9.62 -20.86 15.01
N TRP A 206 -10.12 -20.02 14.09
CA TRP A 206 -11.29 -20.38 13.26
C TRP A 206 -10.95 -21.30 12.06
N TYR A 207 -9.67 -21.41 11.69
CA TYR A 207 -9.23 -22.22 10.54
C TYR A 207 -9.34 -23.73 10.74
N LEU A 208 -9.64 -24.21 11.95
CA LEU A 208 -9.73 -25.65 12.24
C LEU A 208 -11.15 -26.21 12.09
N ALA A 209 -12.15 -25.39 11.74
CA ALA A 209 -13.55 -25.81 11.85
C ALA A 209 -14.13 -26.45 10.57
N ASN A 210 -13.52 -26.26 9.39
CA ASN A 210 -14.11 -26.76 8.14
C ASN A 210 -13.10 -27.12 7.02
N PRO A 211 -12.50 -28.32 7.04
CA PRO A 211 -11.43 -28.72 6.10
C PRO A 211 -11.88 -28.77 4.63
N GLU A 212 -13.16 -29.02 4.40
CA GLU A 212 -13.76 -29.06 3.07
C GLU A 212 -13.82 -27.66 2.43
N PHE A 213 -14.00 -26.60 3.24
CA PHE A 213 -13.99 -25.23 2.74
C PHE A 213 -12.59 -24.82 2.27
N ASP A 214 -11.56 -25.21 3.04
CA ASP A 214 -10.17 -24.98 2.65
C ASP A 214 -9.84 -25.67 1.32
N ARG A 215 -10.31 -26.91 1.15
CA ARG A 215 -10.17 -27.65 -0.12
C ARG A 215 -10.83 -26.90 -1.28
N GLU A 216 -12.08 -26.47 -1.10
CA GLU A 216 -12.83 -25.71 -2.12
C GLU A 216 -12.11 -24.42 -2.53
N ILE A 217 -11.54 -23.67 -1.57
CA ILE A 217 -10.77 -22.45 -1.84
C ILE A 217 -9.49 -22.74 -2.63
N MET A 218 -8.78 -23.81 -2.28
CA MET A 218 -7.58 -24.21 -3.03
C MET A 218 -7.92 -24.63 -4.46
N GLU A 219 -8.98 -25.42 -4.65
CA GLU A 219 -9.47 -25.82 -5.97
C GLU A 219 -9.91 -24.61 -6.80
N PHE A 220 -10.57 -23.63 -6.17
CA PHE A 220 -10.98 -22.39 -6.81
C PHE A 220 -9.76 -21.56 -7.27
N ALA A 221 -8.76 -21.37 -6.40
CA ALA A 221 -7.54 -20.65 -6.74
C ALA A 221 -6.78 -21.34 -7.88
N GLU A 222 -6.63 -22.66 -7.81
CA GLU A 222 -5.99 -23.46 -8.84
C GLU A 222 -6.72 -23.37 -10.19
N PHE A 223 -8.05 -23.40 -10.17
CA PHE A 223 -8.87 -23.21 -11.36
C PHE A 223 -8.61 -21.84 -12.01
N MET A 224 -8.58 -20.76 -11.24
CA MET A 224 -8.34 -19.42 -11.77
C MET A 224 -6.94 -19.31 -12.40
N GLU A 225 -5.91 -19.85 -11.76
CA GLU A 225 -4.54 -19.81 -12.27
C GLU A 225 -4.36 -20.71 -13.50
N LYS A 226 -4.75 -21.97 -13.40
CA LYS A 226 -4.41 -22.99 -14.42
C LYS A 226 -5.40 -23.02 -15.57
N LYS A 227 -6.69 -22.83 -15.31
CA LYS A 227 -7.75 -22.93 -16.34
C LYS A 227 -8.10 -21.57 -16.93
N LEU A 228 -8.32 -20.54 -16.09
CA LEU A 228 -8.63 -19.19 -16.58
C LEU A 228 -7.38 -18.35 -16.90
N ARG A 229 -6.17 -18.82 -16.54
CA ARG A 229 -4.89 -18.12 -16.77
C ARG A 229 -4.86 -16.71 -16.16
N VAL A 230 -5.55 -16.54 -15.03
CA VAL A 230 -5.57 -15.29 -14.27
C VAL A 230 -4.22 -15.13 -13.56
N LYS A 231 -3.69 -13.89 -13.52
CA LYS A 231 -2.42 -13.61 -12.84
C LYS A 231 -2.59 -13.80 -11.33
N HIS A 232 -1.59 -14.38 -10.67
CA HIS A 232 -1.59 -14.66 -9.23
C HIS A 232 -2.08 -13.50 -8.34
N PRO A 233 -1.67 -12.22 -8.53
CA PRO A 233 -2.17 -11.13 -7.69
C PRO A 233 -3.69 -10.91 -7.79
N THR A 234 -4.29 -11.22 -8.94
CA THR A 234 -5.74 -11.14 -9.15
C THR A 234 -6.45 -12.34 -8.53
N VAL A 235 -5.87 -13.54 -8.63
CA VAL A 235 -6.37 -14.75 -7.95
C VAL A 235 -6.45 -14.52 -6.45
N GLU A 236 -5.38 -13.97 -5.86
CA GLU A 236 -5.34 -13.66 -4.43
C GLU A 236 -6.41 -12.63 -4.03
N ALA A 237 -6.60 -11.58 -4.84
CA ALA A 237 -7.65 -10.58 -4.59
C ALA A 237 -9.05 -11.20 -4.66
N ASP A 238 -9.33 -12.01 -5.67
CA ASP A 238 -10.65 -12.64 -5.87
C ASP A 238 -10.98 -13.63 -4.73
N VAL A 239 -10.02 -14.46 -4.32
CA VAL A 239 -10.16 -15.34 -3.15
C VAL A 239 -10.47 -14.52 -1.89
N GLN A 240 -9.75 -13.42 -1.66
CA GLN A 240 -10.02 -12.55 -0.52
C GLN A 240 -11.42 -11.95 -0.56
N HIS A 241 -11.91 -11.53 -1.73
CA HIS A 241 -13.26 -11.00 -1.89
C HIS A 241 -14.32 -12.05 -1.54
N VAL A 242 -14.17 -13.28 -2.03
CA VAL A 242 -15.07 -14.40 -1.72
C VAL A 242 -15.06 -14.73 -0.23
N CYS A 243 -13.87 -14.86 0.38
CA CYS A 243 -13.76 -15.16 1.82
C CYS A 243 -14.35 -14.06 2.70
N ARG A 244 -14.19 -12.79 2.34
CA ARG A 244 -14.80 -11.68 3.08
C ARG A 244 -16.32 -11.71 3.02
N LEU A 245 -16.89 -12.02 1.85
CA LEU A 245 -18.33 -12.16 1.69
C LEU A 245 -18.87 -13.31 2.55
N LEU A 246 -18.24 -14.48 2.50
CA LEU A 246 -18.61 -15.63 3.35
C LEU A 246 -18.46 -15.35 4.84
N GLY A 247 -17.38 -14.70 5.25
CA GLY A 247 -17.18 -14.30 6.64
C GLY A 247 -18.21 -13.27 7.11
N TRP A 248 -18.68 -12.39 6.21
CA TRP A 248 -19.80 -11.50 6.49
C TRP A 248 -21.13 -12.27 6.59
N MET A 249 -21.41 -13.21 5.67
CA MET A 249 -22.62 -14.04 5.72
C MET A 249 -22.72 -14.81 7.04
N PHE A 250 -21.63 -15.47 7.45
CA PHE A 250 -21.56 -16.19 8.72
C PHE A 250 -21.83 -15.27 9.92
N ARG A 251 -21.31 -14.04 9.91
CA ARG A 251 -21.55 -13.07 10.99
C ARG A 251 -22.97 -12.53 11.01
N LYS A 252 -23.55 -12.23 9.84
CA LYS A 252 -24.90 -11.66 9.72
C LYS A 252 -25.98 -12.70 9.95
N LYS A 253 -25.75 -13.95 9.53
CA LYS A 253 -26.69 -15.07 9.59
C LYS A 253 -26.24 -16.14 10.60
N LYS A 254 -25.63 -15.72 11.71
CA LYS A 254 -25.04 -16.65 12.69
C LYS A 254 -26.04 -17.66 13.27
N GLU A 255 -27.33 -17.30 13.27
CA GLU A 255 -28.43 -18.17 13.70
C GLU A 255 -28.87 -19.19 12.62
N GLU A 256 -28.52 -18.96 11.36
CA GLU A 256 -28.93 -19.79 10.21
C GLU A 256 -27.76 -20.56 9.54
N LEU A 257 -26.51 -20.21 9.85
CA LEU A 257 -25.33 -20.78 9.19
C LEU A 257 -24.26 -21.17 10.22
N LEU A 258 -24.08 -22.47 10.42
CA LEU A 258 -23.00 -22.99 11.26
C LEU A 258 -21.65 -22.88 10.53
N LEU A 259 -20.56 -22.77 11.30
CA LEU A 259 -19.21 -22.64 10.72
C LEU A 259 -18.83 -23.87 9.87
N ALA A 260 -19.32 -25.06 10.24
CA ALA A 260 -19.14 -26.31 9.49
C ALA A 260 -19.90 -26.33 8.15
N GLU A 261 -20.89 -25.44 7.96
CA GLU A 261 -21.73 -25.35 6.76
C GLU A 261 -21.28 -24.26 5.78
N VAL A 262 -20.27 -23.47 6.16
CA VAL A 262 -19.66 -22.45 5.31
C VAL A 262 -18.99 -23.12 4.11
N ARG A 263 -19.52 -22.87 2.91
CA ARG A 263 -19.09 -23.47 1.64
C ARG A 263 -19.15 -22.43 0.53
N LEU A 264 -18.35 -22.59 -0.52
CA LEU A 264 -18.45 -21.75 -1.73
C LEU A 264 -19.83 -21.82 -2.39
N ALA A 265 -20.49 -22.98 -2.29
CA ALA A 265 -21.84 -23.22 -2.79
C ALA A 265 -22.91 -22.33 -2.14
N LYS A 266 -22.64 -21.74 -0.96
CA LYS A 266 -23.57 -20.79 -0.31
C LYS A 266 -23.57 -19.42 -0.99
N VAL A 267 -22.52 -19.07 -1.74
CA VAL A 267 -22.43 -17.81 -2.50
C VAL A 267 -22.91 -18.00 -3.93
N VAL A 268 -22.50 -19.09 -4.58
CA VAL A 268 -22.97 -19.46 -5.92
C VAL A 268 -23.42 -20.92 -5.92
N PRO A 269 -24.72 -21.18 -5.75
CA PRO A 269 -25.26 -22.53 -5.80
C PRO A 269 -25.10 -23.17 -7.18
N PHE A 270 -24.90 -24.49 -7.22
CA PHE A 270 -24.80 -25.25 -8.46
C PHE A 270 -26.17 -25.76 -8.89
N THR A 271 -26.50 -25.60 -10.18
CA THR A 271 -27.66 -26.22 -10.82
C THR A 271 -27.23 -26.90 -12.12
N GLN A 272 -27.73 -28.11 -12.38
CA GLN A 272 -27.41 -28.85 -13.60
C GLN A 272 -28.07 -28.19 -14.83
N MET A 273 -27.28 -27.66 -15.77
CA MET A 273 -27.80 -26.97 -16.96
C MET A 273 -27.89 -27.87 -18.20
N LYS A 274 -27.17 -28.98 -18.22
CA LYS A 274 -27.10 -29.91 -19.36
C LYS A 274 -27.45 -31.30 -18.91
N PHE A 275 -28.37 -31.92 -19.63
CA PHE A 275 -28.87 -33.27 -19.34
C PHE A 275 -28.54 -34.19 -20.50
N LYS A 276 -28.02 -35.38 -20.22
CA LYS A 276 -27.78 -36.37 -21.28
C LYS A 276 -29.11 -36.95 -21.73
N LEU A 277 -29.20 -37.29 -23.02
CA LEU A 277 -30.42 -37.91 -23.56
C LEU A 277 -30.70 -39.26 -22.88
N THR A 278 -29.65 -40.00 -22.50
CA THR A 278 -29.75 -41.28 -21.77
C THR A 278 -30.39 -41.13 -20.40
N GLU A 279 -30.05 -40.07 -19.66
CA GLU A 279 -30.65 -39.75 -18.35
C GLU A 279 -32.15 -39.45 -18.47
N CYS A 280 -32.59 -38.96 -19.63
CA CYS A 280 -34.00 -38.67 -19.90
C CYS A 280 -34.78 -39.88 -20.44
N LEU A 281 -34.10 -40.95 -20.88
CA LEU A 281 -34.69 -42.19 -21.37
C LEU A 281 -35.01 -43.16 -20.23
N GLU A 282 -34.18 -43.18 -19.18
CA GLU A 282 -34.34 -44.04 -18.00
C GLU A 282 -35.59 -43.70 -17.17
N GLU A 283 -36.16 -42.52 -17.35
CA GLU A 283 -37.39 -42.06 -16.67
C GLU A 283 -38.70 -42.53 -17.34
N GLY A 284 -38.63 -43.51 -18.25
CA GLY A 284 -39.82 -44.17 -18.82
C GLY A 284 -40.61 -43.35 -19.85
N ASN A 285 -40.04 -42.25 -20.37
CA ASN A 285 -40.72 -41.35 -21.29
C ASN A 285 -40.39 -41.63 -22.77
N LEU A 286 -41.40 -41.94 -23.60
CA LEU A 286 -41.25 -42.14 -25.06
C LEU A 286 -40.70 -40.90 -25.81
N HIS A 287 -40.65 -39.74 -25.17
CA HIS A 287 -40.24 -38.45 -25.75
C HIS A 287 -39.07 -37.81 -25.01
N ALA A 288 -37.98 -38.56 -24.80
CA ALA A 288 -36.79 -38.11 -24.06
C ALA A 288 -36.23 -36.74 -24.53
N HIS A 289 -36.36 -36.39 -25.81
CA HIS A 289 -35.95 -35.07 -26.30
C HIS A 289 -36.80 -33.92 -25.72
N LYS A 290 -38.13 -34.09 -25.61
CA LYS A 290 -39.02 -33.09 -25.03
C LYS A 290 -38.76 -32.93 -23.52
N VAL A 291 -38.52 -34.04 -22.83
CA VAL A 291 -38.14 -34.05 -21.41
C VAL A 291 -36.83 -33.31 -21.19
N ARG A 292 -35.80 -33.57 -22.02
CA ARG A 292 -34.53 -32.84 -21.97
C ARG A 292 -34.73 -31.33 -22.12
N MET A 293 -35.47 -30.90 -23.16
CA MET A 293 -35.73 -29.48 -23.41
C MET A 293 -36.45 -28.82 -22.23
N TYR A 294 -37.43 -29.49 -21.63
CA TYR A 294 -38.13 -28.99 -20.46
C TYR A 294 -37.20 -28.84 -19.25
N LYS A 295 -36.39 -29.87 -18.94
CA LYS A 295 -35.41 -29.82 -17.84
C LYS A 295 -34.36 -28.72 -18.05
N GLU A 296 -33.85 -28.56 -19.27
CA GLU A 296 -32.92 -27.48 -19.61
C GLU A 296 -33.57 -26.10 -19.47
N GLY A 297 -34.85 -25.95 -19.86
CA GLY A 297 -35.62 -24.71 -19.66
C GLY A 297 -35.81 -24.35 -18.19
N VAL A 298 -36.25 -25.30 -17.36
CA VAL A 298 -36.39 -25.10 -15.91
C VAL A 298 -35.03 -24.78 -15.26
N ALA A 299 -33.96 -25.45 -15.68
CA ALA A 299 -32.62 -25.17 -15.18
C ALA A 299 -32.13 -23.77 -15.58
N GLN A 300 -32.50 -23.28 -16.77
CA GLN A 300 -32.20 -21.90 -17.19
C GLN A 300 -32.88 -20.88 -16.30
N GLU A 301 -34.19 -21.01 -16.09
CA GLU A 301 -34.96 -20.13 -15.20
C GLU A 301 -34.39 -20.15 -13.76
N THR A 302 -34.13 -21.36 -13.24
CA THR A 302 -33.53 -21.54 -11.91
C THR A 302 -32.15 -20.87 -11.82
N SER A 303 -31.32 -20.98 -12.87
CA SER A 303 -30.00 -20.35 -12.91
C SER A 303 -30.08 -18.83 -12.93
N GLU A 304 -31.07 -18.26 -13.62
CA GLU A 304 -31.30 -16.81 -13.60
C GLU A 304 -31.70 -16.31 -12.21
N ASP A 305 -32.60 -17.03 -11.54
CA ASP A 305 -33.06 -16.67 -10.20
C ASP A 305 -31.94 -16.78 -9.17
N LEU A 306 -31.13 -17.84 -9.22
CA LEU A 306 -29.91 -17.94 -8.41
C LEU A 306 -28.92 -16.80 -8.69
N GLY A 307 -28.86 -16.31 -9.93
CA GLY A 307 -28.05 -15.13 -10.27
C GLY A 307 -28.56 -13.84 -9.65
N LYS A 308 -29.89 -13.68 -9.54
CA LYS A 308 -30.50 -12.54 -8.84
C LYS A 308 -30.25 -12.63 -7.34
N GLU A 309 -30.39 -13.82 -6.74
CA GLU A 309 -30.08 -14.04 -5.33
C GLU A 309 -28.62 -13.72 -5.00
N ALA A 310 -27.68 -14.20 -5.81
CA ALA A 310 -26.26 -13.89 -5.65
C ALA A 310 -25.96 -12.39 -5.83
N ALA A 311 -26.64 -11.71 -6.75
CA ALA A 311 -26.52 -10.26 -6.90
C ALA A 311 -27.05 -9.50 -5.67
N ASN A 312 -28.23 -9.89 -5.15
CA ASN A 312 -28.80 -9.30 -3.94
C ASN A 312 -27.88 -9.48 -2.73
N LEU A 313 -27.27 -10.66 -2.60
CA LEU A 313 -26.28 -10.93 -1.56
C LEU A 313 -25.07 -9.98 -1.63
N ILE A 314 -24.58 -9.70 -2.84
CA ILE A 314 -23.48 -8.75 -3.07
C ILE A 314 -23.92 -7.34 -2.70
N GLU A 315 -25.11 -6.90 -3.13
CA GLU A 315 -25.63 -5.57 -2.81
C GLU A 315 -25.79 -5.39 -1.29
N GLU A 316 -26.38 -6.36 -0.58
CA GLU A 316 -26.51 -6.30 0.87
C GLU A 316 -25.15 -6.18 1.58
N TYR A 317 -24.14 -6.91 1.11
CA TYR A 317 -22.78 -6.82 1.65
C TYR A 317 -22.15 -5.45 1.38
N VAL A 318 -22.37 -4.91 0.18
CA VAL A 318 -21.86 -3.61 -0.26
C VAL A 318 -22.50 -2.47 0.53
N GLU A 319 -23.81 -2.52 0.73
CA GLU A 319 -24.56 -1.57 1.55
C GLU A 319 -24.09 -1.59 3.00
N TRP A 320 -23.92 -2.79 3.56
CA TRP A 320 -23.39 -2.96 4.92
C TRP A 320 -22.00 -2.34 5.08
N GLY A 321 -21.11 -2.54 4.10
CA GLY A 321 -19.75 -2.04 4.14
C GLY A 321 -19.56 -0.58 3.72
N ASN A 322 -20.63 0.09 3.25
CA ASN A 322 -20.58 1.43 2.62
C ASN A 322 -19.39 1.58 1.64
N VAL A 323 -19.23 0.58 0.75
CA VAL A 323 -18.06 0.48 -0.13
C VAL A 323 -18.24 1.26 -1.44
N SER A 324 -17.13 1.79 -1.98
CA SER A 324 -17.16 2.51 -3.26
C SER A 324 -17.59 1.62 -4.44
N HIS A 325 -18.25 2.18 -5.46
CA HIS A 325 -18.63 1.45 -6.68
C HIS A 325 -17.48 0.72 -7.37
N ALA A 326 -16.25 1.25 -7.29
CA ALA A 326 -15.08 0.55 -7.81
C ALA A 326 -14.80 -0.76 -7.07
N SER A 327 -15.02 -0.80 -5.75
CA SER A 327 -14.91 -2.01 -4.94
C SER A 327 -16.07 -2.97 -5.21
N VAL A 328 -17.28 -2.45 -5.48
CA VAL A 328 -18.44 -3.26 -5.89
C VAL A 328 -18.12 -4.05 -7.16
N VAL A 329 -17.53 -3.38 -8.17
CA VAL A 329 -17.09 -4.03 -9.40
C VAL A 329 -16.08 -5.16 -9.15
N GLN A 330 -15.18 -5.02 -8.17
CA GLN A 330 -14.24 -6.09 -7.80
C GLN A 330 -14.96 -7.28 -7.16
N ASN A 331 -15.91 -7.04 -6.25
CA ASN A 331 -16.71 -8.12 -5.67
C ASN A 331 -17.48 -8.89 -6.77
N TYR A 332 -18.13 -8.19 -7.70
CA TYR A 332 -18.78 -8.83 -8.85
C TYR A 332 -17.81 -9.65 -9.71
N ASN A 333 -16.59 -9.16 -9.97
CA ASN A 333 -15.60 -9.93 -10.72
C ASN A 333 -15.21 -11.23 -10.00
N ALA A 334 -14.97 -11.16 -8.69
CA ALA A 334 -14.66 -12.33 -7.87
C ALA A 334 -15.80 -13.35 -7.89
N ILE A 335 -17.06 -12.91 -7.71
CA ILE A 335 -18.22 -13.82 -7.73
C ILE A 335 -18.50 -14.37 -9.13
N ILE A 336 -18.26 -13.60 -10.20
CA ILE A 336 -18.33 -14.12 -11.57
C ILE A 336 -17.28 -15.21 -11.79
N ASN A 337 -16.05 -15.03 -11.28
CA ASN A 337 -15.02 -16.06 -11.39
C ASN A 337 -15.35 -17.30 -10.54
N LEU A 338 -15.95 -17.10 -9.37
CA LEU A 338 -16.50 -18.19 -8.56
C LEU A 338 -17.61 -18.94 -9.32
N ALA A 339 -18.52 -18.24 -9.98
CA ALA A 339 -19.54 -18.87 -10.81
C ALA A 339 -18.96 -19.67 -11.97
N LYS A 340 -17.90 -19.16 -12.63
CA LYS A 340 -17.19 -19.93 -13.66
C LYS A 340 -16.58 -21.22 -13.09
N PHE A 341 -16.06 -21.16 -11.86
CA PHE A 341 -15.58 -22.34 -11.15
C PHE A 341 -16.73 -23.31 -10.85
N THR A 342 -17.83 -22.85 -10.26
CA THR A 342 -18.98 -23.71 -9.96
C THR A 342 -19.50 -24.46 -11.20
N TYR A 343 -19.52 -23.81 -12.37
CA TYR A 343 -20.06 -24.37 -13.59
C TYR A 343 -19.03 -24.95 -14.57
N TYR A 344 -17.73 -24.95 -14.25
CA TYR A 344 -16.68 -25.32 -15.23
C TYR A 344 -16.86 -26.75 -15.78
N ARG A 345 -17.39 -27.67 -14.97
CA ARG A 345 -17.60 -29.09 -15.34
C ARG A 345 -18.72 -29.30 -16.37
N GLN A 346 -19.62 -28.33 -16.54
CA GLN A 346 -20.71 -28.39 -17.52
C GLN A 346 -20.33 -27.81 -18.89
N VAL A 347 -19.12 -27.26 -18.99
CA VAL A 347 -18.57 -26.65 -20.19
C VAL A 347 -17.63 -27.66 -20.85
N SER A 348 -17.71 -27.79 -22.19
CA SER A 348 -16.78 -28.68 -22.91
C SER A 348 -15.35 -28.16 -22.82
N SER A 349 -14.36 -29.07 -22.76
CA SER A 349 -12.94 -28.71 -22.75
C SER A 349 -12.50 -27.95 -24.00
N GLU A 350 -13.19 -28.14 -25.13
CA GLU A 350 -12.99 -27.39 -26.37
C GLU A 350 -13.51 -25.95 -26.26
N ASP A 351 -14.64 -25.78 -25.56
CA ASP A 351 -15.25 -24.47 -25.36
C ASP A 351 -14.42 -23.59 -24.42
N LEU A 352 -13.66 -24.12 -23.46
CA LEU A 352 -12.86 -23.31 -22.50
C LEU A 352 -11.84 -22.36 -23.16
N LYS A 353 -11.55 -22.51 -24.46
CA LYS A 353 -10.67 -21.62 -25.23
C LYS A 353 -11.39 -20.39 -25.82
N SER A 354 -12.72 -20.43 -25.92
CA SER A 354 -13.52 -19.31 -26.43
C SER A 354 -13.77 -18.26 -25.34
N ARG A 355 -13.85 -16.99 -25.74
CA ARG A 355 -14.12 -15.86 -24.83
C ARG A 355 -15.54 -15.88 -24.27
N ASP A 356 -16.49 -16.46 -25.02
CA ASP A 356 -17.93 -16.36 -24.77
C ASP A 356 -18.51 -17.63 -24.13
N THR A 357 -17.64 -18.52 -23.69
CA THR A 357 -17.99 -19.87 -23.24
C THR A 357 -18.90 -19.90 -22.03
N PHE A 358 -18.65 -19.00 -21.08
CA PHE A 358 -19.41 -18.89 -19.86
C PHE A 358 -20.64 -17.98 -20.02
N ASP A 359 -20.82 -17.35 -21.18
CA ASP A 359 -21.95 -16.44 -21.47
C ASP A 359 -23.23 -17.23 -21.77
N LYS A 360 -23.12 -18.55 -21.90
CA LYS A 360 -24.27 -19.47 -21.96
C LYS A 360 -24.85 -19.81 -20.59
N ILE A 361 -24.20 -19.41 -19.49
CA ILE A 361 -24.68 -19.65 -18.13
C ILE A 361 -25.49 -18.42 -17.68
N PRO A 362 -26.82 -18.55 -17.49
CA PRO A 362 -27.69 -17.40 -17.22
C PRO A 362 -27.29 -16.63 -15.96
N LEU A 363 -26.92 -17.33 -14.88
CA LEU A 363 -26.41 -16.74 -13.63
C LEU A 363 -25.27 -15.73 -13.87
N ILE A 364 -24.32 -16.08 -14.75
CA ILE A 364 -23.16 -15.22 -15.04
C ILE A 364 -23.60 -13.97 -15.80
N ASN A 365 -24.60 -14.07 -16.67
CA ASN A 365 -25.13 -12.93 -17.42
C ASN A 365 -25.85 -11.94 -16.50
N VAL A 366 -26.61 -12.43 -15.52
CA VAL A 366 -27.24 -11.61 -14.48
C VAL A 366 -26.18 -10.83 -13.71
N LEU A 367 -25.15 -11.51 -13.19
CA LEU A 367 -24.04 -10.86 -12.46
C LEU A 367 -23.29 -9.83 -13.33
N LYS A 368 -23.05 -10.13 -14.61
CA LYS A 368 -22.44 -9.18 -15.57
C LYS A 368 -23.33 -7.97 -15.83
N ALA A 369 -24.66 -8.14 -15.85
CA ALA A 369 -25.60 -7.04 -16.02
C ALA A 369 -25.54 -6.08 -14.80
N CYS A 370 -25.58 -6.62 -13.59
CA CYS A 370 -25.46 -5.82 -12.36
C CYS A 370 -24.09 -5.12 -12.27
N ARG A 371 -22.99 -5.82 -12.55
CA ARG A 371 -21.64 -5.21 -12.61
C ARG A 371 -21.58 -3.99 -13.54
N ARG A 372 -22.21 -4.07 -14.72
CA ARG A 372 -22.23 -2.97 -15.71
C ARG A 372 -22.89 -1.70 -15.18
N VAL A 373 -23.86 -1.81 -14.26
CA VAL A 373 -24.48 -0.65 -13.61
C VAL A 373 -23.44 0.10 -12.78
N HIS A 374 -22.70 -0.59 -11.90
CA HIS A 374 -21.69 0.04 -11.06
C HIS A 374 -20.46 0.52 -11.85
N GLU A 375 -20.10 -0.13 -12.95
CA GLU A 375 -19.05 0.37 -13.86
C GLU A 375 -19.44 1.74 -14.44
N ARG A 376 -20.70 1.94 -14.84
CA ARG A 376 -21.19 3.23 -15.35
C ARG A 376 -21.11 4.31 -14.29
N GLU A 377 -21.53 4.03 -13.06
CA GLU A 377 -21.45 4.99 -11.95
C GLU A 377 -20.01 5.34 -11.57
N THR A 378 -19.11 4.34 -11.56
CA THR A 378 -17.67 4.56 -11.34
C THR A 378 -17.08 5.51 -12.39
N ARG A 379 -17.46 5.34 -13.67
CA ARG A 379 -17.01 6.22 -14.76
C ARG A 379 -17.55 7.64 -14.61
N LYS A 380 -18.81 7.81 -14.20
CA LYS A 380 -19.42 9.13 -13.93
C LYS A 380 -18.69 9.86 -12.81
N GLN A 381 -18.41 9.18 -11.69
CA GLN A 381 -17.67 9.75 -10.55
C GLN A 381 -16.21 10.10 -10.90
N ALA A 382 -15.56 9.27 -11.72
CA ALA A 382 -14.20 9.54 -12.20
C ALA A 382 -14.14 10.80 -13.08
N LYS A 383 -15.15 11.02 -13.93
CA LYS A 383 -15.25 12.21 -14.79
C LYS A 383 -15.41 13.50 -13.98
N THR A 384 -16.32 13.51 -13.00
CA THR A 384 -16.54 14.69 -12.12
C THR A 384 -15.31 15.00 -11.25
N THR A 385 -14.57 13.98 -10.82
CA THR A 385 -13.35 14.17 -10.01
C THR A 385 -12.17 14.64 -10.85
N SER A 386 -12.06 14.22 -12.11
CA SER A 386 -10.98 14.67 -13.00
C SER A 386 -11.16 16.13 -13.39
N GLU A 387 -12.40 16.57 -13.65
CA GLU A 387 -12.77 17.96 -13.93
C GLU A 387 -12.45 18.88 -12.73
N LYS A 388 -12.66 18.41 -11.49
CA LYS A 388 -12.28 19.17 -10.28
C LYS A 388 -10.78 19.17 -9.97
N ARG A 389 -10.03 18.16 -10.44
CA ARG A 389 -8.56 18.02 -10.23
C ARG A 389 -7.72 18.46 -11.45
N SER A 390 -8.35 18.96 -12.50
CA SER A 390 -7.66 19.45 -13.72
C SER A 390 -7.25 20.91 -13.65
N LEU A 391 -7.24 21.55 -12.48
CA LEU A 391 -6.68 22.89 -12.33
C LEU A 391 -5.20 22.88 -12.78
N VAL A 392 -4.96 23.49 -13.94
CA VAL A 392 -3.63 23.79 -14.43
C VAL A 392 -3.16 24.99 -13.61
N VAL A 393 -2.05 24.84 -12.89
CA VAL A 393 -1.42 25.93 -12.14
C VAL A 393 -0.99 27.00 -13.15
N PRO A 394 -1.42 28.27 -13.00
CA PRO A 394 -0.99 29.35 -13.89
C PRO A 394 0.54 29.51 -13.87
N TYR A 395 1.12 29.92 -14.99
CA TYR A 395 2.56 30.01 -15.13
C TYR A 395 3.25 30.92 -14.10
N PRO A 396 2.69 32.10 -13.72
CA PRO A 396 3.26 32.90 -12.63
C PRO A 396 3.39 32.13 -11.30
N GLN A 397 2.40 31.29 -10.98
CA GLN A 397 2.45 30.44 -9.79
C GLN A 397 3.50 29.31 -9.92
N ILE A 398 3.82 28.87 -11.13
CA ILE A 398 4.95 27.95 -11.38
C ILE A 398 6.28 28.63 -11.05
N ILE A 399 6.45 29.91 -11.40
CA ILE A 399 7.63 30.70 -11.03
C ILE A 399 7.75 30.86 -9.50
N GLU A 400 6.63 31.03 -8.79
CA GLU A 400 6.68 31.01 -7.31
C GLU A 400 7.14 29.66 -6.76
N VAL A 401 6.71 28.55 -7.36
CA VAL A 401 7.16 27.21 -6.97
C VAL A 401 8.66 27.05 -7.22
N LEU A 402 9.16 27.57 -8.35
CA LEU A 402 10.60 27.62 -8.65
C LEU A 402 11.36 28.34 -7.53
N GLU A 403 10.94 29.57 -7.16
CA GLU A 403 11.58 30.32 -6.08
C GLU A 403 11.51 29.63 -4.73
N LYS A 404 10.35 29.04 -4.37
CA LYS A 404 10.21 28.27 -3.13
C LYS A 404 11.15 27.06 -3.09
N THR A 405 11.33 26.37 -4.22
CA THR A 405 12.28 25.26 -4.31
C THR A 405 13.74 25.72 -4.26
N ARG A 406 14.07 26.87 -4.86
CA ARG A 406 15.40 27.49 -4.81
C ARG A 406 15.75 27.86 -3.38
N PHE A 407 14.87 28.58 -2.70
CA PHE A 407 15.03 28.95 -1.30
C PHE A 407 15.20 27.70 -0.43
N GLU A 408 14.40 26.66 -0.64
CA GLU A 408 14.60 25.40 0.08
C GLU A 408 15.95 24.73 -0.22
N ALA A 409 16.50 24.87 -1.44
CA ALA A 409 17.81 24.32 -1.77
C ALA A 409 18.95 25.06 -1.07
N THR A 410 18.87 26.39 -0.97
CA THR A 410 19.91 27.24 -0.39
C THR A 410 19.83 27.41 1.12
N LEU A 411 18.72 27.01 1.75
CA LEU A 411 18.62 26.99 3.21
C LEU A 411 19.63 26.02 3.82
N GLU A 412 20.57 26.55 4.62
CA GLU A 412 21.60 25.77 5.33
C GLU A 412 21.09 25.18 6.66
N VAL A 413 20.11 25.82 7.32
CA VAL A 413 19.59 25.43 8.64
C VAL A 413 18.23 24.74 8.51
N LYS A 414 18.07 23.60 9.19
CA LYS A 414 16.91 22.72 9.06
C LYS A 414 15.74 23.20 9.90
N HIS A 415 16.01 23.45 11.18
CA HIS A 415 15.02 23.78 12.19
C HIS A 415 15.66 24.54 13.35
N TYR A 416 14.83 25.35 13.99
CA TYR A 416 15.04 25.90 15.31
C TYR A 416 14.53 24.88 16.33
N GLN A 417 15.42 24.18 17.04
CA GLN A 417 15.02 23.27 18.11
C GLN A 417 15.13 24.00 19.45
N ARG A 418 14.14 23.85 20.33
CA ARG A 418 14.29 24.30 21.72
C ARG A 418 15.41 23.50 22.36
N SER A 419 16.47 24.21 22.72
CA SER A 419 17.58 23.72 23.50
C SER A 419 17.11 23.34 24.89
N ASN A 420 17.76 22.36 25.51
CA ASN A 420 17.65 22.11 26.95
C ASN A 420 18.40 23.17 27.77
N ARG A 421 19.13 24.09 27.13
CA ARG A 421 19.83 25.20 27.78
C ARG A 421 18.88 26.37 27.99
N TYR A 422 18.85 26.89 29.21
CA TYR A 422 18.07 28.07 29.59
C TYR A 422 19.00 29.23 29.91
N ARG A 423 18.68 30.43 29.42
CA ARG A 423 19.37 31.69 29.79
C ARG A 423 18.32 32.72 30.17
N GLY A 424 18.36 33.22 31.41
CA GLY A 424 17.34 34.14 31.93
C GLY A 424 15.92 33.56 31.94
N GLY A 425 15.78 32.24 32.22
CA GLY A 425 14.47 31.58 32.28
C GLY A 425 13.81 31.23 30.94
N ARG A 426 14.45 31.54 29.80
CA ARG A 426 13.94 31.18 28.46
C ARG A 426 14.75 30.05 27.85
N PRO A 427 14.09 29.04 27.23
CA PRO A 427 14.80 27.99 26.50
C PRO A 427 15.49 28.62 25.30
N GLN A 428 16.78 28.35 25.16
CA GLN A 428 17.53 28.79 23.99
C GLN A 428 17.07 28.03 22.75
N ILE A 429 17.31 28.60 21.58
CA ILE A 429 16.97 27.97 20.31
C ILE A 429 18.27 27.54 19.65
N ASP A 430 18.48 26.23 19.53
CA ASP A 430 19.62 25.67 18.82
C ASP A 430 19.31 25.63 17.32
N LYS A 431 20.23 26.16 16.51
CA LYS A 431 20.20 26.07 15.05
C LYS A 431 20.83 24.76 14.62
N ILE A 432 20.06 23.86 14.01
CA ILE A 432 20.57 22.56 13.56
C ILE A 432 20.84 22.63 12.05
N PRO A 433 22.07 22.37 11.59
CA PRO A 433 22.38 22.34 10.16
C PRO A 433 21.62 21.22 9.46
N ARG A 434 21.32 21.41 8.18
CA ARG A 434 20.67 20.37 7.37
C ARG A 434 21.65 19.26 7.06
N MET A 435 21.15 18.03 7.06
CA MET A 435 21.90 16.89 6.51
C MET A 435 22.15 17.12 5.02
N ASP A 436 23.36 16.83 4.55
CA ASP A 436 23.76 16.97 3.14
C ASP A 436 22.81 16.25 2.19
N THR A 437 22.35 15.06 2.56
CA THR A 437 21.34 14.30 1.78
C THR A 437 20.02 15.07 1.64
N GLY A 438 19.64 15.83 2.65
CA GLY A 438 18.46 16.69 2.64
C GLY A 438 18.62 17.90 1.72
N ILE A 439 19.80 18.52 1.74
CA ILE A 439 20.16 19.64 0.86
C ILE A 439 20.20 19.15 -0.59
N ALA A 440 20.88 18.04 -0.86
CA ALA A 440 20.97 17.44 -2.18
C ALA A 440 19.59 17.08 -2.78
N ARG A 441 18.67 16.56 -1.96
CA ARG A 441 17.29 16.30 -2.41
C ARG A 441 16.53 17.59 -2.73
N SER A 442 16.78 18.69 -2.01
CA SER A 442 16.20 20.00 -2.32
C SER A 442 16.78 20.58 -3.61
N PHE A 443 18.10 20.52 -3.78
CA PHE A 443 18.76 20.90 -5.03
C PHE A 443 18.21 20.14 -6.22
N GLN A 444 18.09 18.82 -6.13
CA GLN A 444 17.52 18.02 -7.21
C GLN A 444 16.09 18.47 -7.58
N ARG A 445 15.24 18.79 -6.60
CA ARG A 445 13.88 19.31 -6.88
C ARG A 445 13.94 20.66 -7.60
N PHE A 446 14.78 21.57 -7.11
CA PHE A 446 14.97 22.88 -7.70
C PHE A 446 15.46 22.79 -9.15
N ILE A 447 16.54 22.04 -9.41
CA ILE A 447 17.11 21.89 -10.76
C ILE A 447 16.09 21.24 -11.72
N ILE A 448 15.28 20.29 -11.26
CA ILE A 448 14.20 19.72 -12.09
C ILE A 448 13.21 20.81 -12.53
N ILE A 449 12.71 21.63 -11.60
CA ILE A 449 11.74 22.69 -11.93
C ILE A 449 12.40 23.78 -12.76
N ALA A 450 13.62 24.19 -12.40
CA ALA A 450 14.38 25.20 -13.12
C ALA A 450 14.63 24.78 -14.58
N LEU A 451 15.05 23.54 -14.83
CA LEU A 451 15.19 23.03 -16.19
C LEU A 451 13.86 23.01 -16.95
N MET A 452 12.76 22.62 -16.29
CA MET A 452 11.44 22.58 -16.93
C MET A 452 10.85 23.97 -17.20
N VAL A 453 11.28 25.00 -16.46
CA VAL A 453 10.90 26.41 -16.68
C VAL A 453 11.80 27.04 -17.74
N SER A 454 13.10 26.80 -17.69
CA SER A 454 14.06 27.31 -18.68
C SER A 454 13.90 26.67 -20.06
N CYS A 455 13.53 25.39 -20.09
CA CYS A 455 13.25 24.63 -21.29
C CYS A 455 11.99 23.80 -21.02
N PRO A 456 10.81 24.18 -21.52
CA PRO A 456 9.59 23.40 -21.30
C PRO A 456 9.69 22.02 -21.96
N PRO A 457 9.17 20.96 -21.32
CA PRO A 457 9.46 19.58 -21.70
C PRO A 457 8.82 19.16 -23.03
N ARG A 458 9.62 18.74 -24.02
CA ARG A 458 9.11 17.98 -25.18
C ARG A 458 8.63 16.61 -24.72
N ARG A 459 9.48 15.85 -24.01
CA ARG A 459 9.09 14.61 -23.31
C ARG A 459 9.76 14.56 -21.96
N ALA A 460 9.07 13.99 -20.96
CA ALA A 460 9.68 13.76 -19.64
C ALA A 460 10.98 12.92 -19.72
N LYS A 461 11.08 12.04 -20.74
CA LYS A 461 12.26 11.19 -21.04
C LYS A 461 13.55 11.98 -21.13
N GLU A 462 13.53 13.14 -21.77
CA GLU A 462 14.72 13.96 -22.01
C GLU A 462 15.36 14.48 -20.74
N TYR A 463 14.59 14.62 -19.64
CA TYR A 463 15.12 15.05 -18.37
C TYR A 463 15.65 13.88 -17.55
N TYR A 464 14.86 12.80 -17.41
CA TYR A 464 15.27 11.69 -16.55
C TYR A 464 16.36 10.81 -17.16
N GLU A 465 16.57 10.89 -18.48
CA GLU A 465 17.71 10.28 -19.19
C GLU A 465 18.79 11.29 -19.56
N ALA A 466 18.71 12.54 -19.09
CA ALA A 466 19.78 13.51 -19.31
C ALA A 466 21.09 13.02 -18.67
N GLU A 467 22.17 13.05 -19.43
CA GLU A 467 23.50 12.60 -19.06
C GLU A 467 24.50 13.74 -19.20
N ILE A 468 25.25 13.99 -18.13
CA ILE A 468 26.26 15.05 -18.06
C ILE A 468 27.40 14.71 -19.04
N GLY A 469 27.72 15.65 -19.93
CA GLY A 469 28.75 15.51 -20.96
C GLY A 469 28.29 14.78 -22.23
N LYS A 470 27.07 14.25 -22.27
CA LYS A 470 26.48 13.59 -23.45
C LYS A 470 25.27 14.35 -23.96
N SER A 471 24.16 14.29 -23.22
CA SER A 471 22.93 15.01 -23.58
C SER A 471 22.78 16.35 -22.84
N LEU A 472 23.53 16.59 -21.78
CA LEU A 472 23.71 17.93 -21.19
C LEU A 472 25.18 18.36 -21.38
N VAL A 473 25.41 19.31 -22.29
CA VAL A 473 26.76 19.76 -22.66
C VAL A 473 26.92 21.26 -22.45
N LYS A 474 28.15 21.70 -22.19
CA LYS A 474 28.50 23.12 -22.02
C LYS A 474 29.48 23.55 -23.11
N GLY A 475 29.15 24.59 -23.84
CA GLY A 475 29.92 25.05 -25.00
C GLY A 475 29.23 26.18 -25.75
N GLY A 476 29.52 26.33 -27.03
CA GLY A 476 28.89 27.33 -27.90
C GLY A 476 29.06 26.98 -29.36
N PHE A 477 28.32 27.66 -30.24
CA PHE A 477 28.42 27.44 -31.69
C PHE A 477 29.43 28.42 -32.31
N GLN A 478 30.41 27.88 -33.03
CA GLN A 478 31.37 28.64 -33.84
C GLN A 478 31.31 28.09 -35.26
N ASP A 479 31.09 28.96 -36.24
CA ASP A 479 30.96 28.60 -37.66
C ASP A 479 29.93 27.47 -37.92
N GLY A 480 28.83 27.49 -37.16
CA GLY A 480 27.74 26.50 -37.27
C GLY A 480 28.01 25.15 -36.60
N SER A 481 29.19 24.95 -35.99
CA SER A 481 29.55 23.71 -35.29
C SER A 481 29.60 23.93 -33.78
N PHE A 482 29.13 22.94 -33.00
CA PHE A 482 29.24 22.99 -31.55
C PHE A 482 30.69 22.79 -31.11
N VAL A 483 31.22 23.72 -30.33
CA VAL A 483 32.55 23.69 -29.74
C VAL A 483 32.39 23.56 -28.22
N SER A 484 32.99 22.51 -27.64
CA SER A 484 32.97 22.31 -26.18
C SER A 484 33.72 23.43 -25.46
N LEU A 485 33.34 23.69 -24.20
CA LEU A 485 33.94 24.73 -23.36
C LEU A 485 35.49 24.78 -23.43
N GLU A 486 36.14 23.62 -23.38
CA GLU A 486 37.62 23.49 -23.40
C GLU A 486 38.26 24.00 -24.69
N LYS A 487 37.51 24.01 -25.80
CA LYS A 487 37.99 24.40 -27.14
C LYS A 487 37.48 25.77 -27.57
N MET A 488 36.65 26.42 -26.76
CA MET A 488 36.11 27.74 -27.09
C MET A 488 37.18 28.82 -26.91
N LYS A 489 37.29 29.71 -27.92
CA LYS A 489 38.10 30.94 -27.85
C LYS A 489 37.72 31.83 -26.65
N ASN A 490 36.42 31.96 -26.36
CA ASN A 490 35.88 32.74 -25.25
C ASN A 490 35.04 31.85 -24.32
N PRO A 491 35.62 31.23 -23.27
CA PRO A 491 34.90 30.34 -22.36
C PRO A 491 33.74 31.02 -21.59
N ASN A 492 33.81 32.34 -21.41
CA ASN A 492 32.78 33.11 -20.69
C ASN A 492 31.44 33.22 -21.44
N GLU A 493 31.45 32.97 -22.75
CA GLU A 493 30.24 32.98 -23.59
C GLU A 493 29.55 31.61 -23.63
N ALA A 494 30.11 30.60 -22.96
CA ALA A 494 29.58 29.24 -23.00
C ALA A 494 28.19 29.14 -22.37
N GLN A 495 27.33 28.41 -23.07
CA GLN A 495 25.98 28.07 -22.64
C GLN A 495 25.85 26.57 -22.41
N TYR A 496 24.89 26.20 -21.56
CA TYR A 496 24.46 24.80 -21.46
C TYR A 496 23.43 24.51 -22.54
N TYR A 497 23.56 23.36 -23.18
CA TYR A 497 22.63 22.85 -24.17
C TYR A 497 22.11 21.48 -23.75
N LEU A 498 20.83 21.24 -24.02
CA LEU A 498 20.20 19.93 -23.96
C LEU A 498 20.14 19.32 -25.36
N TRP A 499 20.71 18.12 -25.53
CA TRP A 499 20.83 17.38 -26.79
C TRP A 499 20.00 16.10 -26.74
N PRO A 500 18.76 16.09 -27.28
CA PRO A 500 17.94 14.90 -27.36
C PRO A 500 18.43 14.00 -28.51
N GLU A 501 18.87 12.77 -28.20
CA GLU A 501 19.37 11.80 -29.20
C GLU A 501 18.29 11.35 -30.23
N ASP A 502 17.01 11.40 -29.87
CA ASP A 502 15.89 10.94 -30.71
C ASP A 502 15.07 12.13 -31.27
N TYR A 503 15.42 12.68 -32.44
CA TYR A 503 14.62 13.71 -33.12
C TYR A 503 13.95 13.19 -34.40
N LYS A 504 12.68 13.57 -34.61
CA LYS A 504 11.92 13.35 -35.85
C LYS A 504 11.32 14.67 -36.30
N THR A 505 11.91 15.31 -37.30
CA THR A 505 11.24 16.30 -38.16
C THR A 505 10.94 15.70 -39.49
N MET A 506 9.77 15.97 -40.06
CA MET A 506 9.42 15.82 -41.49
C MET A 506 10.38 14.93 -42.32
N GLY A 507 10.39 13.62 -42.06
CA GLY A 507 11.13 12.65 -42.87
C GLY A 507 12.66 12.53 -42.67
N THR A 508 13.32 13.38 -41.89
CA THR A 508 14.78 13.32 -41.63
C THR A 508 15.12 13.47 -40.14
N TYR A 509 16.03 12.60 -39.67
CA TYR A 509 16.67 12.74 -38.36
C TYR A 509 17.62 13.95 -38.41
N GLY A 510 17.53 14.85 -37.44
CA GLY A 510 18.40 16.02 -37.33
C GLY A 510 18.76 16.29 -35.87
N GLU A 511 19.92 16.89 -35.64
CA GLU A 511 20.40 17.25 -34.31
C GLU A 511 19.81 18.61 -33.90
N LEU A 512 19.03 18.66 -32.80
CA LEU A 512 18.50 19.92 -32.25
C LEU A 512 19.11 20.17 -30.87
N ALA A 513 20.07 21.09 -30.78
CA ALA A 513 20.61 21.52 -29.50
C ALA A 513 19.76 22.67 -28.93
N ILE A 514 19.15 22.47 -27.76
CA ILE A 514 18.32 23.50 -27.13
C ILE A 514 19.15 24.26 -26.08
N PRO A 515 19.39 25.58 -26.24
CA PRO A 515 20.10 26.36 -25.23
C PRO A 515 19.26 26.49 -23.97
N LEU A 516 19.89 26.33 -22.80
CA LEU A 516 19.26 26.55 -21.51
C LEU A 516 19.42 28.01 -21.10
N ASN A 517 18.30 28.69 -20.82
CA ASN A 517 18.31 30.07 -20.35
C ASN A 517 19.01 30.18 -18.98
N ASN A 518 20.03 31.04 -18.92
CA ASN A 518 20.78 31.33 -17.69
C ASN A 518 20.10 32.43 -16.86
N ILE A 519 18.93 32.10 -16.31
CA ILE A 519 18.07 33.04 -15.57
C ILE A 519 18.80 33.61 -14.35
N THR A 520 18.69 34.92 -14.13
CA THR A 520 19.17 35.60 -12.92
C THR A 520 18.09 35.59 -11.84
N PHE A 521 18.44 35.17 -10.64
CA PHE A 521 17.56 35.11 -9.48
C PHE A 521 17.64 36.36 -8.61
N PRO A 522 16.65 36.61 -7.71
CA PRO A 522 16.63 37.83 -6.88
C PRO A 522 17.83 38.04 -5.97
N ASP A 523 18.61 37.00 -5.67
CA ASP A 523 19.84 37.07 -4.88
C ASP A 523 21.10 37.35 -5.72
N GLY A 524 20.94 37.64 -7.02
CA GLY A 524 22.03 37.93 -7.95
C GLY A 524 22.72 36.69 -8.53
N THR A 525 22.42 35.50 -8.02
CA THR A 525 22.94 34.24 -8.58
C THR A 525 22.25 33.88 -9.88
N ARG A 526 22.91 33.10 -10.72
CA ARG A 526 22.37 32.64 -12.01
C ARG A 526 22.06 31.14 -11.97
N PHE A 527 21.19 30.70 -12.87
CA PHE A 527 20.81 29.29 -12.97
C PHE A 527 22.01 28.36 -13.17
N TYR A 528 22.99 28.76 -13.97
CA TYR A 528 24.20 27.95 -14.19
C TYR A 528 25.02 27.77 -12.91
N ASP A 529 25.06 28.75 -12.02
CA ASP A 529 25.79 28.65 -10.75
C ASP A 529 25.20 27.51 -9.89
N TYR A 530 23.87 27.41 -9.86
CA TYR A 530 23.20 26.34 -9.16
C TYR A 530 23.30 24.97 -9.85
N LEU A 531 23.28 24.96 -11.18
CA LEU A 531 23.43 23.73 -11.95
C LEU A 531 24.83 23.14 -11.74
N GLU A 532 25.87 23.97 -11.75
CA GLU A 532 27.24 23.60 -11.43
C GLU A 532 27.37 23.13 -9.98
N MET A 533 26.76 23.83 -9.03
CA MET A 533 26.75 23.40 -7.63
C MET A 533 26.03 22.05 -7.44
N TRP A 534 24.96 21.79 -8.19
CA TRP A 534 24.32 20.48 -8.21
C TRP A 534 25.26 19.41 -8.77
N ILE A 535 25.80 19.61 -9.97
CA ILE A 535 26.65 18.64 -10.68
C ILE A 535 27.92 18.31 -9.86
N ASN A 536 28.60 19.34 -9.36
CA ASN A 536 29.93 19.21 -8.76
C ASN A 536 29.91 18.88 -7.27
N LYS A 537 28.84 19.22 -6.53
CA LYS A 537 28.76 19.00 -5.08
C LYS A 537 27.61 18.08 -4.68
N TRP A 538 26.38 18.49 -4.94
CA TRP A 538 25.22 17.85 -4.29
C TRP A 538 24.78 16.54 -4.95
N ARG A 539 25.00 16.39 -6.26
CA ARG A 539 24.69 15.15 -6.98
C ARG A 539 25.49 13.98 -6.44
N GLN A 540 26.76 14.21 -6.08
CA GLN A 540 27.66 13.20 -5.55
C GLN A 540 27.16 12.62 -4.21
N VAL A 541 26.49 13.42 -3.39
CA VAL A 541 25.86 12.98 -2.13
C VAL A 541 24.75 11.95 -2.37
N LEU A 542 24.08 11.99 -3.54
CA LEU A 542 23.00 11.07 -3.90
C LEU A 542 23.45 9.92 -4.80
N ALA A 543 24.57 10.08 -5.53
CA ALA A 543 25.16 9.06 -6.38
C ALA A 543 25.77 7.96 -5.50
N LYS A 544 25.04 6.84 -5.36
CA LYS A 544 25.57 5.61 -4.77
C LYS A 544 26.23 4.78 -5.87
N GLU A 545 27.27 4.02 -5.53
CA GLU A 545 27.96 3.15 -6.51
C GLU A 545 26.99 2.15 -7.17
N PRO A 546 27.06 1.90 -8.49
CA PRO A 546 28.08 2.36 -9.46
C PRO A 546 27.87 3.79 -9.97
N LYS A 547 28.98 4.48 -10.27
CA LYS A 547 29.01 5.85 -10.79
C LYS A 547 28.52 5.87 -12.25
N HIS A 548 27.34 6.43 -12.46
CA HIS A 548 26.82 6.78 -13.78
C HIS A 548 26.73 8.31 -13.91
N ASN A 549 26.58 8.84 -15.13
CA ASN A 549 26.58 10.29 -15.41
C ASN A 549 25.20 10.91 -15.58
N PHE A 550 24.13 10.19 -15.22
CA PHE A 550 22.77 10.72 -15.31
C PHE A 550 22.58 11.91 -14.38
N LEU A 551 22.01 12.99 -14.91
CA LEU A 551 21.83 14.26 -14.20
C LEU A 551 20.97 14.12 -12.95
N PHE A 552 19.95 13.24 -13.00
CA PHE A 552 19.02 13.03 -11.90
C PHE A 552 18.98 11.59 -11.40
N LEU A 553 18.81 11.45 -10.09
CA LEU A 553 18.92 10.21 -9.33
C LEU A 553 17.68 9.93 -8.48
N GLN A 554 17.38 8.65 -8.25
CA GLN A 554 16.40 8.22 -7.26
C GLN A 554 16.90 8.49 -5.84
N ASP A 555 16.08 9.15 -5.01
CA ASP A 555 16.47 9.66 -3.67
C ASP A 555 16.92 8.58 -2.66
N LYS A 556 16.55 7.31 -2.87
CA LYS A 556 16.80 6.20 -1.92
C LYS A 556 18.06 5.41 -2.26
N ASN A 557 18.25 5.08 -3.53
CA ASN A 557 19.23 4.10 -3.99
C ASN A 557 20.26 4.68 -4.97
N GLY A 558 20.15 5.96 -5.37
CA GLY A 558 21.07 6.56 -6.33
C GLY A 558 20.96 6.01 -7.75
N LYS A 559 19.95 5.17 -8.03
CA LYS A 559 19.71 4.62 -9.39
C LYS A 559 19.09 5.67 -10.30
N LEU A 560 19.06 5.38 -11.60
CA LEU A 560 18.45 6.23 -12.61
C LEU A 560 16.97 6.50 -12.30
N LEU A 561 16.53 7.74 -12.52
CA LEU A 561 15.10 8.05 -12.51
C LEU A 561 14.42 7.41 -13.72
N ASN A 562 13.24 6.83 -13.51
CA ASN A 562 12.38 6.35 -14.58
C ASN A 562 11.15 7.26 -14.71
N SER A 563 10.42 7.12 -15.82
CA SER A 563 9.21 7.91 -16.12
C SER A 563 8.21 8.01 -14.96
N SER A 564 7.91 6.87 -14.30
CA SER A 564 6.98 6.82 -13.17
C SER A 564 7.49 7.59 -11.96
N SER A 565 8.77 7.41 -11.62
CA SER A 565 9.41 8.05 -10.46
C SER A 565 9.59 9.56 -10.68
N PHE A 566 9.96 9.96 -11.90
CA PHE A 566 10.07 11.36 -12.29
C PHE A 566 8.71 12.06 -12.24
N GLY A 567 7.68 11.48 -12.86
CA GLY A 567 6.33 12.03 -12.83
C GLY A 567 5.75 12.16 -11.42
N LYS A 568 5.99 11.16 -10.54
CA LYS A 568 5.60 11.24 -9.12
C LYS A 568 6.35 12.35 -8.39
N LYS A 569 7.65 12.52 -8.66
CA LYS A 569 8.48 13.56 -8.05
C LYS A 569 7.97 14.95 -8.41
N VAL A 570 7.71 15.23 -9.69
CA VAL A 570 7.15 16.52 -10.14
C VAL A 570 5.79 16.79 -9.51
N LYS A 571 4.87 15.81 -9.52
CA LYS A 571 3.55 15.93 -8.86
C LYS A 571 3.67 16.28 -7.38
N HIS A 572 4.62 15.66 -6.68
CA HIS A 572 4.83 15.91 -5.26
C HIS A 572 5.42 17.30 -4.99
N ILE A 573 6.29 17.83 -5.86
CA ILE A 573 6.81 19.20 -5.74
C ILE A 573 5.65 20.19 -5.78
N PHE A 574 4.80 20.12 -6.80
CA PHE A 574 3.65 21.04 -6.92
C PHE A 574 2.62 20.84 -5.81
N TRP A 575 2.35 19.60 -5.42
CA TRP A 575 1.43 19.36 -4.30
C TRP A 575 1.95 19.99 -3.00
N ARG A 576 3.27 19.92 -2.78
CA ARG A 576 3.90 20.46 -1.57
C ARG A 576 3.94 22.00 -1.54
N PHE A 577 4.24 22.64 -2.67
CA PHE A 577 4.49 24.09 -2.71
C PHE A 577 3.30 24.92 -3.23
N ALA A 578 2.37 24.30 -3.95
CA ALA A 578 1.19 24.95 -4.51
C ALA A 578 -0.14 24.28 -4.09
N GLY A 579 -0.12 23.14 -3.38
CA GLY A 579 -1.34 22.41 -2.99
C GLY A 579 -2.02 21.64 -4.12
N VAL A 580 -1.46 21.65 -5.35
CA VAL A 580 -2.06 21.05 -6.55
C VAL A 580 -1.13 19.99 -7.15
N SER A 581 -1.67 18.87 -7.61
CA SER A 581 -0.87 17.82 -8.27
C SER A 581 -0.72 18.10 -9.77
N MET A 582 0.47 18.57 -10.16
CA MET A 582 0.81 18.88 -11.56
C MET A 582 1.78 17.85 -12.14
N SER A 583 1.46 17.30 -13.31
CA SER A 583 2.37 16.42 -14.05
C SER A 583 3.28 17.22 -14.99
N PRO A 584 4.40 16.65 -15.47
CA PRO A 584 5.25 17.30 -16.47
C PRO A 584 4.49 17.78 -17.71
N HIS A 585 3.52 16.99 -18.17
CA HIS A 585 2.69 17.35 -19.31
C HIS A 585 1.79 18.57 -19.05
N LYS A 586 1.21 18.68 -17.85
CA LYS A 586 0.40 19.84 -17.46
C LYS A 586 1.22 21.12 -17.32
N LEU A 587 2.49 21.00 -16.90
CA LEU A 587 3.42 22.14 -16.83
C LEU A 587 3.66 22.72 -18.23
N ARG A 588 3.92 21.86 -19.21
CA ARG A 588 4.04 22.27 -20.62
C ARG A 588 2.80 23.01 -21.12
N HIS A 589 1.61 22.46 -20.87
CA HIS A 589 0.35 23.13 -21.24
C HIS A 589 0.23 24.52 -20.61
N SER A 590 0.61 24.68 -19.33
CA SER A 590 0.61 25.98 -18.67
C SER A 590 1.54 27.00 -19.36
N PHE A 591 2.73 26.55 -19.78
CA PHE A 591 3.66 27.39 -20.55
C PHE A 591 3.06 27.78 -21.92
N GLU A 592 2.48 26.84 -22.65
CA GLU A 592 1.82 27.09 -23.94
C GLU A 592 0.70 28.13 -23.80
N THR A 593 -0.16 27.99 -22.79
CA THR A 593 -1.22 28.96 -22.50
C THR A 593 -0.64 30.34 -22.15
N TYR A 594 0.37 30.39 -21.29
CA TYR A 594 0.99 31.66 -20.90
C TYR A 594 1.68 32.38 -22.07
N SER A 595 2.37 31.64 -22.94
CA SER A 595 2.96 32.18 -24.18
C SER A 595 1.91 32.84 -25.10
N GLN A 596 0.68 32.32 -25.11
CA GLN A 596 -0.42 32.92 -25.86
C GLN A 596 -0.95 34.19 -25.19
N GLU A 597 -1.08 34.18 -23.86
CA GLU A 597 -1.59 35.32 -23.09
C GLU A 597 -0.69 36.55 -23.17
N ILE A 598 0.64 36.36 -23.19
CA ILE A 598 1.60 37.47 -23.30
C ILE A 598 1.80 37.99 -24.73
N GLY A 599 1.15 37.40 -25.73
CA GLY A 599 1.15 37.90 -27.10
C GLY A 599 2.49 37.79 -27.83
N LEU A 600 3.20 36.66 -27.71
CA LEU A 600 4.48 36.43 -28.39
C LEU A 600 4.40 36.68 -29.92
N SER A 601 5.51 37.12 -30.51
CA SER A 601 5.67 37.23 -31.97
C SER A 601 5.62 35.86 -32.65
N ASP A 602 5.40 35.83 -33.96
CA ASP A 602 5.32 34.56 -34.70
C ASP A 602 6.65 33.80 -34.72
N ALA A 603 7.78 34.52 -34.73
CA ALA A 603 9.10 33.91 -34.59
C ALA A 603 9.29 33.24 -33.21
N GLU A 604 8.87 33.90 -32.13
CA GLU A 604 8.94 33.34 -30.77
C GLU A 604 7.98 32.16 -30.58
N LYS A 605 6.78 32.22 -31.18
CA LYS A 605 5.85 31.09 -31.22
C LYS A 605 6.45 29.91 -31.96
N GLN A 606 7.09 30.13 -33.12
CA GLN A 606 7.76 29.07 -33.87
C GLN A 606 8.93 28.49 -33.08
N ALA A 607 9.76 29.32 -32.43
CA ALA A 607 10.84 28.85 -31.56
C ALA A 607 10.31 28.01 -30.38
N SER A 608 9.20 28.44 -29.77
CA SER A 608 8.51 27.70 -28.70
C SER A 608 8.00 26.34 -29.20
N VAL A 609 7.31 26.31 -30.35
CA VAL A 609 6.82 25.08 -31.00
C VAL A 609 7.96 24.11 -31.30
N LEU A 610 9.09 24.62 -31.81
CA LEU A 610 10.30 23.84 -32.09
C LEU A 610 10.93 23.28 -30.81
N ALA A 611 11.11 24.10 -29.78
CA ALA A 611 11.65 23.68 -28.48
C ALA A 611 10.76 22.60 -27.82
N MET A 612 9.44 22.70 -28.00
CA MET A 612 8.48 21.72 -27.52
C MET A 612 8.32 20.50 -28.46
N GLY A 613 8.96 20.50 -29.63
CA GLY A 613 8.95 19.40 -30.60
C GLY A 613 7.58 19.09 -31.21
N HIS A 614 6.75 20.11 -31.40
CA HIS A 614 5.49 20.01 -32.15
C HIS A 614 5.78 20.14 -33.66
N SER A 615 5.12 19.33 -34.50
CA SER A 615 5.22 19.47 -35.96
C SER A 615 4.47 20.72 -36.43
N SER A 616 5.06 21.50 -37.34
CA SER A 616 4.52 22.78 -37.86
C SER A 616 3.09 22.69 -38.44
N GLY A 617 2.61 21.48 -38.78
CA GLY A 617 1.25 21.22 -39.28
C GLY A 617 0.20 20.86 -38.22
N ALA A 618 0.57 20.63 -36.96
CA ALA A 618 -0.38 20.36 -35.88
C ALA A 618 -0.77 21.69 -35.21
N SER A 619 -1.83 22.32 -35.71
CA SER A 619 -2.33 23.62 -35.24
C SER A 619 -2.94 23.57 -33.84
N HIS A 620 -2.11 23.39 -32.79
CA HIS A 620 -2.56 23.61 -31.41
C HIS A 620 -2.92 25.09 -31.14
N PHE A 621 -2.35 26.03 -31.90
CA PHE A 621 -2.70 27.45 -31.82
C PHE A 621 -4.03 27.79 -32.53
N GLY A 622 -4.47 26.97 -33.50
CA GLY A 622 -5.70 27.21 -34.27
C GLY A 622 -6.98 26.84 -33.52
N THR A 623 -6.90 26.00 -32.47
CA THR A 623 -8.08 25.48 -31.78
C THR A 623 -8.67 26.45 -30.74
N TYR A 624 -7.87 27.40 -30.23
CA TYR A 624 -8.29 28.29 -29.14
C TYR A 624 -8.79 29.67 -29.59
N ILE A 625 -8.46 30.12 -30.80
CA ILE A 625 -9.01 31.36 -31.37
C ILE A 625 -10.52 31.22 -31.65
N LYS A 626 -11.02 30.00 -31.92
CA LYS A 626 -12.45 29.75 -32.15
C LYS A 626 -13.35 29.84 -30.91
N LEU A 627 -12.80 29.89 -29.68
CA LEU A 627 -13.61 29.93 -28.45
C LEU A 627 -13.83 31.34 -27.86
N LYS A 628 -13.29 32.40 -28.49
CA LYS A 628 -13.46 33.79 -28.03
C LYS A 628 -14.24 34.70 -29.01
N VAL A 629 -14.74 34.16 -30.12
CA VAL A 629 -15.51 34.95 -31.12
C VAL A 629 -17.03 34.83 -30.92
N ASP A 630 -17.51 33.89 -30.10
CA ASP A 630 -18.92 33.80 -29.71
C ASP A 630 -19.10 34.16 -28.23
N ARG A 631 -19.04 35.46 -27.91
CA ARG A 631 -19.73 36.09 -26.78
C ARG A 631 -20.02 37.56 -27.05
#